data_AF-A0A2E3BZ05-F1
#
_entry.id   AF-A0A2E3BZ05-F1
#
_cell.length_a   1.000
_cell.length_b   1.000
_cell.length_c   1.000
_cell.angle_alpha   90.00
_cell.angle_beta   90.00
_cell.angle_gamma   90.00
#
_symmetry.space_group_name_H-M   'P 1'
#
loop_
_entity.id
_entity.type
_entity.pdbx_description
1 polymer ?
#
loop_
_entity_poly.entity_id
_entity_poly.type
_entity_poly.pdbx_seq_one_letter_code
_entity_poly.pdbx_strand_id
1 'polypeptide(L)'
;MKNCKKQYHIYLYFIDKYIKKNFPEIEVIYKTLGDTGRSSRIKDFYKKQSYPKCDHCLVVANRGIKRRPDEFWNKIRSVTKYCIATISANNSEVSREDVLFYQIPSGKSRKFKCRLINWCCEPLYCKPMQDKTKINILIDHPYYGYGRMKKIDQTLQISNIVWNWAKDKDNVVVRRFCKGGIEVVNEKNFDSLEKYEQNNGLSYDEACKVYNTTDIFFVTHAECMGLVVLECAMAGALIVSPEGFIKRELLRNVHHVKLDNDFSIDKMDHIINSIDHAKSRRKVLPFSWENGVNTIIDTFQNWNLYKSKLVWNNIHRSLKIK
;
A
#
# COMPACT_ATOMS: atom_id res chain seq x y z
N MET A 1 -8.13 9.28 -12.64
CA MET A 1 -6.82 8.71 -12.24
C MET A 1 -5.62 9.15 -13.09
N LYS A 2 -5.77 9.54 -14.37
CA LYS A 2 -4.66 9.93 -15.26
C LYS A 2 -3.68 11.01 -14.72
N ASN A 3 -4.07 11.78 -13.68
CA ASN A 3 -3.24 12.82 -13.07
C ASN A 3 -2.64 12.45 -11.69
N CYS A 4 -2.79 11.20 -11.23
CA CYS A 4 -2.30 10.77 -9.91
C CYS A 4 -0.79 10.42 -9.95
N LYS A 5 0.07 11.44 -9.83
CA LYS A 5 1.54 11.26 -9.92
C LYS A 5 2.21 10.65 -8.68
N LYS A 6 1.54 10.61 -7.53
CA LYS A 6 2.11 10.15 -6.24
C LYS A 6 1.11 9.29 -5.50
N GLN A 7 1.61 8.39 -4.65
CA GLN A 7 0.80 7.44 -3.88
C GLN A 7 -0.36 8.10 -3.11
N TYR A 8 -0.13 9.27 -2.49
CA TYR A 8 -1.17 9.96 -1.73
C TYR A 8 -2.28 10.57 -2.62
N HIS A 9 -2.03 10.80 -3.91
CA HIS A 9 -3.09 11.16 -4.85
C HIS A 9 -4.03 9.98 -5.09
N ILE A 10 -3.50 8.75 -5.13
CA ILE A 10 -4.29 7.53 -5.23
C ILE A 10 -5.17 7.37 -3.98
N TYR A 11 -4.60 7.62 -2.80
CA TYR A 11 -5.32 7.57 -1.53
C TYR A 11 -6.48 8.58 -1.54
N LEU A 12 -6.20 9.82 -1.91
CA LEU A 12 -7.21 10.88 -1.96
C LEU A 12 -8.32 10.54 -2.97
N TYR A 13 -7.97 10.01 -4.14
CA TYR A 13 -8.93 9.60 -5.16
C TYR A 13 -9.89 8.53 -4.65
N PHE A 14 -9.38 7.48 -4.00
CA PHE A 14 -10.24 6.42 -3.48
C PHE A 14 -11.03 6.84 -2.24
N ILE A 15 -10.45 7.67 -1.38
CA ILE A 15 -11.20 8.27 -0.25
C ILE A 15 -12.39 9.08 -0.77
N ASP A 16 -12.18 9.99 -1.72
CA ASP A 16 -13.26 10.78 -2.35
C ASP A 16 -14.32 9.88 -2.99
N LYS A 17 -13.88 8.92 -3.81
CA LYS A 17 -14.75 7.98 -4.52
C LYS A 17 -15.71 7.28 -3.55
N TYR A 18 -15.19 6.71 -2.46
CA TYR A 18 -16.00 5.94 -1.52
C TYR A 18 -16.79 6.83 -0.55
N ILE A 19 -16.33 8.04 -0.22
CA ILE A 19 -17.17 9.01 0.48
C ILE A 19 -18.39 9.36 -0.37
N LYS A 20 -18.20 9.77 -1.63
CA LYS A 20 -19.31 10.12 -2.52
C LYS A 20 -20.26 8.95 -2.80
N LYS A 21 -19.72 7.73 -2.87
CA LYS A 21 -20.51 6.52 -3.13
C LYS A 21 -21.36 6.13 -1.91
N ASN A 22 -20.78 6.13 -0.71
CA ASN A 22 -21.39 5.52 0.47
C ASN A 22 -21.97 6.54 1.47
N PHE A 23 -21.54 7.81 1.38
CA PHE A 23 -21.88 8.89 2.30
C PHE A 23 -22.15 10.20 1.52
N PRO A 24 -23.14 10.22 0.60
CA PRO A 24 -23.40 11.36 -0.28
C PRO A 24 -23.78 12.65 0.47
N GLU A 25 -24.19 12.54 1.74
CA GLU A 25 -24.48 13.66 2.63
C GLU A 25 -23.23 14.39 3.14
N ILE A 26 -22.04 13.79 3.01
CA ILE A 26 -20.79 14.38 3.48
C ILE A 26 -20.23 15.34 2.42
N GLU A 27 -20.17 16.61 2.76
CA GLU A 27 -19.44 17.61 1.97
C GLU A 27 -17.93 17.43 2.15
N VAL A 28 -17.19 17.26 1.04
CA VAL A 28 -15.74 17.14 1.04
C VAL A 28 -15.09 18.37 0.42
N ILE A 29 -14.30 19.09 1.23
CA ILE A 29 -13.56 20.27 0.78
C ILE A 29 -12.07 19.94 0.64
N TYR A 30 -11.53 20.16 -0.56
CA TYR A 30 -10.13 19.88 -0.88
C TYR A 30 -9.23 21.10 -0.63
N LYS A 31 -8.10 20.86 0.04
CA LYS A 31 -6.99 21.80 0.10
C LYS A 31 -5.65 21.12 -0.15
N THR A 32 -4.88 21.69 -1.07
CA THR A 32 -3.53 21.24 -1.37
C THR A 32 -2.65 21.44 -0.15
N LEU A 33 -1.88 20.41 0.19
CA LEU A 33 -0.90 20.50 1.25
C LEU A 33 0.38 21.16 0.72
N GLY A 34 0.90 22.15 1.45
CA GLY A 34 2.21 22.72 1.16
C GLY A 34 3.37 21.79 1.54
N ASP A 35 4.58 22.34 1.41
CA ASP A 35 5.82 21.65 1.74
C ASP A 35 5.93 21.23 3.21
N THR A 36 6.76 20.23 3.46
CA THR A 36 7.14 19.76 4.80
C THR A 36 8.44 20.42 5.25
N GLY A 37 8.61 20.63 6.57
CA GLY A 37 9.84 21.19 7.12
C GLY A 37 9.60 22.27 8.16
N ARG A 38 10.68 22.93 8.58
CA ARG A 38 10.69 23.93 9.67
C ARG A 38 11.31 25.27 9.29
N SER A 39 11.67 25.48 8.02
CA SER A 39 12.25 26.75 7.57
C SER A 39 11.25 27.91 7.71
N SER A 40 11.77 29.12 7.90
CA SER A 40 10.96 30.35 7.98
C SER A 40 10.02 30.48 6.77
N ARG A 41 10.53 30.24 5.56
CA ARG A 41 9.75 30.24 4.32
C ARG A 41 8.51 29.32 4.38
N ILE A 42 8.65 28.11 4.91
CA ILE A 42 7.54 27.15 5.03
C ILE A 42 6.56 27.60 6.12
N LYS A 43 7.06 28.11 7.25
CA LYS A 43 6.22 28.66 8.32
C LYS A 43 5.37 29.82 7.80
N ASP A 44 5.98 30.77 7.10
CA ASP A 44 5.31 31.94 6.56
C ASP A 44 4.31 31.60 5.45
N PHE A 45 4.59 30.55 4.66
CA PHE A 45 3.60 29.98 3.75
C PHE A 45 2.33 29.58 4.52
N TYR A 46 2.44 28.78 5.58
CA TYR A 46 1.26 28.30 6.34
C TYR A 46 0.54 29.42 7.11
N LYS A 47 1.24 30.46 7.57
CA LYS A 47 0.60 31.64 8.19
C LYS A 47 -0.37 32.33 7.22
N LYS A 48 0.02 32.43 5.94
CA LYS A 48 -0.75 33.10 4.88
C LYS A 48 -1.87 32.24 4.31
N GLN A 49 -1.84 30.92 4.50
CA GLN A 49 -2.90 30.04 4.01
C GLN A 49 -4.22 30.27 4.75
N SER A 50 -5.33 30.19 4.00
CA SER A 50 -6.69 30.11 4.56
C SER A 50 -7.24 28.69 4.39
N TYR A 51 -7.91 28.22 5.42
CA TYR A 51 -8.57 26.91 5.43
C TYR A 51 -10.04 27.12 5.75
N PRO A 52 -10.95 26.40 5.07
CA PRO A 52 -12.38 26.47 5.34
C PRO A 52 -12.68 25.90 6.73
N LYS A 53 -13.77 26.37 7.34
CA LYS A 53 -14.34 25.72 8.52
C LYS A 53 -14.83 24.33 8.14
N CYS A 54 -14.58 23.35 9.00
CA CYS A 54 -15.03 21.98 8.81
C CYS A 54 -15.27 21.29 10.16
N ASP A 55 -16.07 20.23 10.13
CA ASP A 55 -16.28 19.40 11.32
C ASP A 55 -15.07 18.51 11.60
N HIS A 56 -14.54 17.87 10.57
CA HIS A 56 -13.39 16.97 10.65
C HIS A 56 -12.38 17.29 9.54
N CYS A 57 -11.09 17.06 9.84
CA CYS A 57 -10.00 17.26 8.90
C CYS A 57 -9.16 15.98 8.79
N LEU A 58 -8.91 15.52 7.56
CA LEU A 58 -8.04 14.39 7.26
C LEU A 58 -6.83 14.85 6.45
N VAL A 59 -5.63 14.73 7.04
CA VAL A 59 -4.38 15.03 6.36
C VAL A 59 -3.85 13.76 5.67
N VAL A 60 -4.11 13.67 4.36
CA VAL A 60 -3.71 12.57 3.48
C VAL A 60 -2.25 12.72 3.03
N ALA A 61 -1.33 12.49 3.96
CA ALA A 61 0.10 12.40 3.69
C ALA A 61 0.76 11.57 4.79
N ASN A 62 1.75 10.73 4.45
CA ASN A 62 2.43 9.90 5.45
C ASN A 62 3.07 10.76 6.55
N ARG A 63 2.54 10.64 7.78
CA ARG A 63 2.92 11.47 8.94
C ARG A 63 2.71 12.97 8.69
N GLY A 64 1.56 13.30 8.09
CA GLY A 64 1.27 14.62 7.54
C GLY A 64 1.33 15.76 8.56
N ILE A 65 0.85 15.53 9.78
CA ILE A 65 0.92 16.51 10.88
C ILE A 65 2.36 16.65 11.39
N LYS A 66 3.00 15.53 11.76
CA LYS A 66 4.36 15.52 12.34
C LYS A 66 5.41 16.25 11.49
N ARG A 67 5.29 16.15 10.16
CA ARG A 67 6.26 16.69 9.19
C ARG A 67 6.05 18.17 8.86
N ARG A 68 5.05 18.82 9.46
CA ARG A 68 4.68 20.22 9.22
C ARG A 68 4.91 21.08 10.46
N PRO A 69 5.09 22.40 10.27
CA PRO A 69 5.38 23.29 11.39
C PRO A 69 4.11 23.59 12.20
N ASP A 70 4.29 24.16 13.39
CA ASP A 70 3.21 24.44 14.33
C ASP A 70 2.16 25.40 13.76
N GLU A 71 2.55 26.32 12.87
CA GLU A 71 1.65 27.23 12.16
C GLU A 71 0.60 26.48 11.34
N PHE A 72 0.98 25.37 10.71
CA PHE A 72 0.02 24.52 10.00
C PHE A 72 -0.99 23.93 10.98
N TRP A 73 -0.52 23.29 12.06
CA TRP A 73 -1.37 22.70 13.08
C TRP A 73 -2.34 23.73 13.69
N ASN A 74 -1.82 24.87 14.13
CA ASN A 74 -2.62 25.93 14.75
C ASN A 74 -3.72 26.41 13.81
N LYS A 75 -3.41 26.57 12.52
CA LYS A 75 -4.37 27.01 11.51
C LYS A 75 -5.46 25.98 11.23
N ILE A 76 -5.10 24.70 11.03
CA ILE A 76 -6.14 23.67 10.82
C ILE A 76 -6.96 23.43 12.09
N ARG A 77 -6.35 23.55 13.27
CA ARG A 77 -7.05 23.40 14.55
C ARG A 77 -8.07 24.49 14.78
N SER A 78 -7.77 25.75 14.45
CA SER A 78 -8.70 26.86 14.65
C SER A 78 -9.94 26.80 13.76
N VAL A 79 -9.91 26.01 12.68
CA VAL A 79 -11.03 25.86 11.74
C VAL A 79 -11.70 24.48 11.78
N THR A 80 -11.15 23.52 12.52
CA THR A 80 -11.69 22.15 12.62
C THR A 80 -12.39 21.95 13.96
N LYS A 81 -13.70 21.71 13.94
CA LYS A 81 -14.55 21.63 15.13
C LYS A 81 -14.25 20.42 16.02
N TYR A 82 -14.05 19.24 15.43
CA TYR A 82 -14.05 17.98 16.16
C TYR A 82 -12.72 17.22 16.11
N CYS A 83 -12.35 16.67 14.94
CA CYS A 83 -11.21 15.74 14.82
C CYS A 83 -10.26 16.16 13.71
N ILE A 84 -8.97 16.23 14.01
CA ILE A 84 -7.89 16.24 13.01
C ILE A 84 -7.23 14.87 13.02
N ALA A 85 -7.23 14.22 11.87
CA ALA A 85 -6.58 12.94 11.67
C ALA A 85 -5.49 13.00 10.60
N THR A 86 -4.59 12.01 10.62
CA THR A 86 -3.61 11.80 9.55
C THR A 86 -3.52 10.32 9.19
N ILE A 87 -3.11 10.03 7.96
CA ILE A 87 -2.81 8.66 7.51
C ILE A 87 -1.30 8.42 7.58
N SER A 88 -0.89 7.26 8.08
CA SER A 88 0.51 6.83 8.03
C SER A 88 0.64 5.36 7.67
N ALA A 89 1.80 4.99 7.12
CA ALA A 89 2.12 3.59 6.86
C ALA A 89 2.07 2.76 8.16
N ASN A 90 2.48 3.34 9.29
CA ASN A 90 2.52 2.66 10.59
C ASN A 90 2.23 3.62 11.76
N ASN A 91 2.05 3.04 12.94
CA ASN A 91 1.77 3.77 14.19
C ASN A 91 3.02 3.99 15.08
N SER A 92 4.24 3.88 14.53
CA SER A 92 5.46 4.04 15.34
C SER A 92 5.57 5.45 15.92
N GLU A 93 5.12 6.45 15.17
CA GLU A 93 5.20 7.86 15.53
C GLU A 93 3.82 8.50 15.50
N VAL A 94 3.29 8.83 16.67
CA VAL A 94 2.05 9.59 16.84
C VAL A 94 2.44 11.00 17.27
N SER A 95 1.86 12.01 16.66
CA SER A 95 2.12 13.42 16.97
C SER A 95 0.89 14.07 17.60
N ARG A 96 0.60 15.34 17.26
CA ARG A 96 -0.44 16.14 17.88
C ARG A 96 -1.85 15.82 17.37
N GLU A 97 -1.97 15.05 16.29
CA GLU A 97 -3.27 14.60 15.77
C GLU A 97 -4.16 13.97 16.85
N ASP A 98 -5.45 14.08 16.62
CA ASP A 98 -6.46 13.44 17.46
C ASP A 98 -6.51 11.94 17.17
N VAL A 99 -6.38 11.57 15.89
CA VAL A 99 -6.31 10.18 15.42
C VAL A 99 -5.26 10.00 14.34
N LEU A 100 -4.42 8.98 14.48
CA LEU A 100 -3.55 8.47 13.44
C LEU A 100 -4.18 7.19 12.86
N PHE A 101 -4.65 7.28 11.62
CA PHE A 101 -5.03 6.11 10.83
C PHE A 101 -3.76 5.46 10.29
N TYR A 102 -3.57 4.17 10.57
CA TYR A 102 -2.39 3.44 10.11
C TYR A 102 -2.74 2.17 9.38
N GLN A 103 -1.80 1.72 8.55
CA GLN A 103 -2.02 0.60 7.65
C GLN A 103 -1.30 -0.67 8.15
N ILE A 104 -0.10 -0.55 8.73
CA ILE A 104 0.64 -1.67 9.36
C ILE A 104 0.93 -1.36 10.82
N PRO A 105 0.58 -2.25 11.77
CA PRO A 105 1.05 -2.14 13.13
C PRO A 105 2.60 -2.11 13.20
N SER A 106 3.15 -1.19 13.97
CA SER A 106 4.54 -1.20 14.43
C SER A 106 4.54 -1.44 15.94
N GLY A 107 4.75 -2.68 16.34
CA GLY A 107 4.60 -3.11 17.73
C GLY A 107 3.13 -3.32 18.10
N LYS A 108 2.67 -2.70 19.21
CA LYS A 108 1.31 -2.91 19.72
C LYS A 108 0.27 -2.41 18.73
N SER A 109 -0.66 -3.28 18.36
CA SER A 109 -1.81 -2.97 17.50
C SER A 109 -2.85 -2.07 18.16
N ARG A 110 -2.72 -1.75 19.45
CA ARG A 110 -3.67 -0.91 20.20
C ARG A 110 -2.93 0.23 20.89
N LYS A 111 -2.46 1.18 20.08
CA LYS A 111 -1.83 2.39 20.57
C LYS A 111 -2.88 3.49 20.74
N PHE A 112 -2.79 4.25 21.82
CA PHE A 112 -3.68 5.38 22.07
C PHE A 112 -3.65 6.35 20.88
N LYS A 113 -4.83 6.86 20.48
CA LYS A 113 -5.02 7.70 19.28
C LYS A 113 -4.68 7.04 17.95
N CYS A 114 -4.56 5.71 17.88
CA CYS A 114 -4.29 5.02 16.62
C CYS A 114 -5.46 4.14 16.21
N ARG A 115 -5.82 4.18 14.93
CA ARG A 115 -6.85 3.32 14.34
C ARG A 115 -6.30 2.59 13.12
N LEU A 116 -6.37 1.27 13.12
CA LEU A 116 -5.95 0.45 11.99
C LEU A 116 -7.01 0.56 10.89
N ILE A 117 -6.62 1.04 9.71
CA ILE A 117 -7.43 1.03 8.49
C ILE A 117 -6.99 -0.07 7.51
N ASN A 118 -5.94 -0.80 7.87
CA ASN A 118 -5.22 -1.74 7.01
C ASN A 118 -4.68 -1.09 5.72
N TRP A 119 -3.97 -1.88 4.94
CA TRP A 119 -3.68 -1.55 3.56
C TRP A 119 -4.96 -1.66 2.74
N CYS A 120 -5.08 -0.82 1.72
CA CYS A 120 -6.29 -0.71 0.92
C CYS A 120 -5.91 -0.86 -0.56
N CYS A 121 -6.52 -1.83 -1.21
CA CYS A 121 -6.48 -2.06 -2.65
C CYS A 121 -7.86 -1.80 -3.22
N GLU A 122 -7.94 -1.55 -4.53
CA GLU A 122 -9.22 -1.32 -5.20
C GLU A 122 -9.64 -2.57 -5.98
N PRO A 123 -10.65 -3.34 -5.53
CA PRO A 123 -11.02 -4.61 -6.15
C PRO A 123 -11.55 -4.50 -7.58
N LEU A 124 -11.98 -3.31 -8.01
CA LEU A 124 -12.43 -3.06 -9.38
C LEU A 124 -11.27 -2.82 -10.35
N TYR A 125 -10.14 -2.35 -9.85
CA TYR A 125 -8.93 -2.11 -10.64
C TYR A 125 -8.01 -3.32 -10.60
N CYS A 126 -7.81 -3.91 -9.42
CA CYS A 126 -7.08 -5.16 -9.22
C CYS A 126 -8.06 -6.33 -9.27
N LYS A 127 -8.21 -6.97 -10.43
CA LYS A 127 -9.13 -8.08 -10.67
C LYS A 127 -8.45 -9.21 -11.46
N PRO A 128 -8.74 -10.49 -11.15
CA PRO A 128 -8.23 -11.62 -11.92
C PRO A 128 -8.59 -11.54 -13.39
N MET A 129 -7.56 -11.57 -14.23
CA MET A 129 -7.61 -11.61 -15.70
C MET A 129 -6.50 -12.51 -16.26
N GLN A 130 -6.00 -13.47 -15.47
CA GLN A 130 -5.00 -14.43 -15.88
C GLN A 130 -5.52 -15.30 -17.04
N ASP A 131 -4.65 -15.60 -17.99
CA ASP A 131 -4.92 -16.49 -19.12
C ASP A 131 -4.65 -17.94 -18.70
N LYS A 132 -5.61 -18.84 -18.88
CA LYS A 132 -5.46 -20.25 -18.50
C LYS A 132 -4.38 -20.99 -19.30
N THR A 133 -3.96 -20.44 -20.44
CA THR A 133 -2.96 -21.04 -21.33
C THR A 133 -1.55 -20.52 -21.11
N LYS A 134 -1.36 -19.50 -20.24
CA LYS A 134 -0.07 -18.86 -20.00
C LYS A 134 0.18 -18.64 -18.52
N ILE A 135 1.45 -18.61 -18.14
CA ILE A 135 1.88 -18.27 -16.79
C ILE A 135 2.68 -16.98 -16.86
N ASN A 136 2.17 -15.93 -16.25
CA ASN A 136 2.83 -14.63 -16.14
C ASN A 136 3.45 -14.51 -14.74
N ILE A 137 4.77 -14.41 -14.72
CA ILE A 137 5.53 -14.18 -13.50
C ILE A 137 5.97 -12.73 -13.47
N LEU A 138 5.70 -12.03 -12.37
CA LEU A 138 6.16 -10.68 -12.12
C LEU A 138 7.18 -10.70 -10.97
N ILE A 139 8.34 -10.10 -11.22
CA ILE A 139 9.42 -9.94 -10.24
C ILE A 139 9.46 -8.48 -9.80
N ASP A 140 9.57 -8.27 -8.49
CA ASP A 140 9.69 -6.94 -7.90
C ASP A 140 10.97 -6.21 -8.38
N HIS A 141 11.04 -4.90 -8.13
CA HIS A 141 12.16 -4.08 -8.57
C HIS A 141 13.40 -4.23 -7.67
N PRO A 142 14.59 -3.82 -8.15
CA PRO A 142 15.76 -3.64 -7.29
C PRO A 142 15.51 -2.56 -6.22
N TYR A 143 15.99 -2.82 -5.01
CA TYR A 143 15.87 -1.90 -3.88
C TYR A 143 16.57 -0.58 -4.19
N TYR A 144 15.80 0.50 -4.26
CA TYR A 144 16.28 1.83 -4.64
C TYR A 144 16.94 2.60 -3.49
N GLY A 145 16.85 2.10 -2.25
CA GLY A 145 17.44 2.73 -1.07
C GLY A 145 18.91 2.40 -0.85
N TYR A 146 19.43 2.76 0.33
CA TYR A 146 20.81 2.54 0.73
C TYR A 146 20.91 1.57 1.92
N GLY A 147 22.13 1.10 2.21
CA GLY A 147 22.46 0.36 3.43
C GLY A 147 22.19 -1.14 3.36
N ARG A 148 21.93 -1.76 4.53
CA ARG A 148 21.75 -3.21 4.69
C ARG A 148 20.69 -3.78 3.76
N MET A 149 19.65 -3.01 3.45
CA MET A 149 18.56 -3.47 2.61
C MET A 149 18.97 -3.75 1.17
N LYS A 150 19.88 -2.95 0.62
CA LYS A 150 20.48 -3.19 -0.69
C LYS A 150 21.32 -4.49 -0.71
N LYS A 151 21.94 -4.85 0.42
CA LYS A 151 22.80 -6.05 0.52
C LYS A 151 22.01 -7.35 0.58
N ILE A 152 20.74 -7.30 0.98
CA ILE A 152 19.87 -8.48 1.06
C ILE A 152 18.81 -8.51 -0.04
N ASP A 153 18.94 -7.62 -1.03
CA ASP A 153 18.11 -7.63 -2.23
C ASP A 153 18.40 -8.90 -3.04
N GLN A 154 17.35 -9.63 -3.42
CA GLN A 154 17.43 -10.88 -4.16
C GLN A 154 16.92 -10.75 -5.59
N THR A 155 16.72 -9.53 -6.11
CA THR A 155 16.12 -9.29 -7.42
C THR A 155 16.89 -9.99 -8.53
N LEU A 156 18.22 -9.86 -8.52
CA LEU A 156 19.10 -10.48 -9.52
C LEU A 156 19.07 -12.01 -9.42
N GLN A 157 19.24 -12.54 -8.20
CA GLN A 157 19.23 -13.99 -7.96
C GLN A 157 17.90 -14.62 -8.39
N ILE A 158 16.78 -14.04 -8.00
CA ILE A 158 15.44 -14.50 -8.37
C ILE A 158 15.23 -14.37 -9.88
N SER A 159 15.64 -13.27 -10.51
CA SER A 159 15.56 -13.09 -11.97
C SER A 159 16.31 -14.20 -12.71
N ASN A 160 17.53 -14.52 -12.28
CA ASN A 160 18.34 -15.57 -12.87
C ASN A 160 17.70 -16.96 -12.75
N ILE A 161 17.19 -17.31 -11.56
CA ILE A 161 16.57 -18.63 -11.33
C ILE A 161 15.28 -18.76 -12.15
N VAL A 162 14.40 -17.75 -12.08
CA VAL A 162 13.11 -17.78 -12.76
C VAL A 162 13.29 -17.76 -14.28
N TRP A 163 14.22 -16.97 -14.80
CA TRP A 163 14.53 -16.98 -16.24
C TRP A 163 15.07 -18.34 -16.69
N ASN A 164 16.06 -18.91 -15.99
CA ASN A 164 16.62 -20.22 -16.35
C ASN A 164 15.57 -21.33 -16.32
N TRP A 165 14.59 -21.25 -15.44
CA TRP A 165 13.44 -22.15 -15.44
C TRP A 165 12.50 -21.91 -16.63
N ALA A 166 12.28 -20.65 -17.02
CA ALA A 166 11.27 -20.27 -18.00
C ALA A 166 11.74 -20.31 -19.46
N LYS A 167 13.05 -20.19 -19.73
CA LYS A 167 13.60 -19.96 -21.08
C LYS A 167 13.21 -21.00 -22.13
N ASP A 168 12.94 -22.23 -21.73
CA ASP A 168 12.56 -23.34 -22.61
C ASP A 168 11.04 -23.62 -22.59
N LYS A 169 10.23 -22.70 -22.04
CA LYS A 169 8.77 -22.84 -21.87
C LYS A 169 8.02 -21.75 -22.63
N ASP A 170 7.39 -22.13 -23.74
CA ASP A 170 6.65 -21.19 -24.62
C ASP A 170 5.42 -20.53 -23.95
N ASN A 171 4.87 -21.16 -22.92
CA ASN A 171 3.69 -20.68 -22.20
C ASN A 171 4.03 -19.82 -20.98
N VAL A 172 5.30 -19.51 -20.72
CA VAL A 172 5.71 -18.71 -19.56
C VAL A 172 6.24 -17.35 -20.01
N VAL A 173 5.76 -16.28 -19.35
CA VAL A 173 6.28 -14.92 -19.56
C VAL A 173 6.78 -14.36 -18.25
N VAL A 174 8.08 -14.07 -18.18
CA VAL A 174 8.71 -13.46 -17.01
C VAL A 174 8.84 -11.96 -17.23
N ARG A 175 8.32 -11.18 -16.28
CA ARG A 175 8.39 -9.73 -16.27
C ARG A 175 9.02 -9.24 -14.98
N ARG A 176 9.65 -8.07 -15.01
CA ARG A 176 10.26 -7.44 -13.84
C ARG A 176 9.98 -5.94 -13.84
N PHE A 177 9.78 -5.36 -12.66
CA PHE A 177 9.77 -3.91 -12.53
C PHE A 177 11.17 -3.32 -12.77
N CYS A 178 11.25 -2.35 -13.66
CA CYS A 178 12.49 -1.68 -14.05
C CYS A 178 12.33 -0.16 -14.00
N LYS A 179 13.36 0.59 -14.40
CA LYS A 179 13.28 2.04 -14.55
C LYS A 179 12.20 2.38 -15.59
N GLY A 180 11.25 3.24 -15.22
CA GLY A 180 10.21 3.66 -16.17
C GLY A 180 8.97 2.77 -16.21
N GLY A 181 9.06 1.50 -15.78
CA GLY A 181 7.92 0.60 -15.85
C GLY A 181 8.26 -0.88 -15.66
N ILE A 182 7.98 -1.68 -16.68
CA ILE A 182 8.12 -3.14 -16.65
C ILE A 182 8.81 -3.59 -17.92
N GLU A 183 9.73 -4.54 -17.78
CA GLU A 183 10.40 -5.21 -18.88
C GLU A 183 10.06 -6.70 -18.91
N VAL A 184 10.20 -7.32 -20.08
CA VAL A 184 10.21 -8.78 -20.22
C VAL A 184 11.64 -9.26 -19.99
N VAL A 185 11.81 -10.21 -19.06
CA VAL A 185 13.10 -10.83 -18.77
C VAL A 185 13.44 -11.84 -19.85
N ASN A 186 14.65 -11.75 -20.39
CA ASN A 186 15.18 -12.57 -21.48
C ASN A 186 16.71 -12.71 -21.36
N GLU A 187 17.32 -13.44 -22.31
CA GLU A 187 18.77 -13.71 -22.34
C GLU A 187 19.66 -12.45 -22.31
N LYS A 188 19.15 -11.29 -22.73
CA LYS A 188 19.94 -10.05 -22.78
C LYS A 188 19.89 -9.22 -21.50
N ASN A 189 18.92 -9.47 -20.60
CA ASN A 189 18.69 -8.62 -19.42
C ASN A 189 18.40 -9.37 -18.11
N PHE A 190 18.41 -10.70 -18.10
CA PHE A 190 18.13 -11.48 -16.90
C PHE A 190 19.12 -11.21 -15.76
N ASP A 191 20.38 -10.95 -16.11
CA ASP A 191 21.50 -10.76 -15.19
C ASP A 191 21.89 -9.28 -14.96
N SER A 192 21.15 -8.34 -15.53
CA SER A 192 21.40 -6.91 -15.37
C SER A 192 20.25 -6.22 -14.65
N LEU A 193 20.57 -5.24 -13.80
CA LEU A 193 19.59 -4.46 -13.05
C LEU A 193 19.80 -2.97 -13.31
N GLU A 194 18.83 -2.31 -13.92
CA GLU A 194 18.77 -0.86 -13.90
C GLU A 194 18.29 -0.34 -12.54
N LYS A 195 18.81 0.81 -12.13
CA LYS A 195 18.37 1.47 -10.90
C LYS A 195 16.93 1.95 -11.07
N TYR A 196 16.04 1.49 -10.21
CA TYR A 196 14.65 1.95 -10.17
C TYR A 196 14.56 3.45 -9.81
N GLU A 197 13.75 4.19 -10.58
CA GLU A 197 13.50 5.62 -10.37
C GLU A 197 12.12 5.86 -9.76
N GLN A 198 12.11 6.29 -8.50
CA GLN A 198 10.86 6.55 -7.79
C GLN A 198 10.07 7.71 -8.42
N ASN A 199 8.75 7.53 -8.57
CA ASN A 199 7.82 8.48 -9.18
C ASN A 199 7.97 8.66 -10.70
N ASN A 200 8.79 7.84 -11.36
CA ASN A 200 8.91 7.79 -12.81
C ASN A 200 8.47 6.44 -13.37
N GLY A 201 7.62 5.70 -12.64
CA GLY A 201 7.11 4.39 -13.05
C GLY A 201 5.72 4.46 -13.68
N LEU A 202 5.10 3.29 -13.87
CA LEU A 202 3.75 3.13 -14.40
C LEU A 202 2.73 3.98 -13.62
N SER A 203 1.72 4.49 -14.33
CA SER A 203 0.52 4.98 -13.67
C SER A 203 -0.19 3.84 -12.93
N TYR A 204 -1.05 4.18 -11.96
CA TYR A 204 -1.77 3.15 -11.21
C TYR A 204 -2.62 2.23 -12.09
N ASP A 205 -3.22 2.77 -13.16
CA ASP A 205 -4.03 2.00 -14.11
C ASP A 205 -3.17 1.00 -14.91
N GLU A 206 -1.99 1.44 -15.37
CA GLU A 206 -1.03 0.58 -16.07
C GLU A 206 -0.46 -0.51 -15.16
N ALA A 207 -0.13 -0.15 -13.92
CA ALA A 207 0.30 -1.12 -12.92
C ALA A 207 -0.78 -2.18 -12.65
N CYS A 208 -2.04 -1.75 -12.48
CA CYS A 208 -3.16 -2.67 -12.30
C CYS A 208 -3.37 -3.62 -13.49
N LYS A 209 -3.19 -3.15 -14.74
CA LYS A 209 -3.27 -4.02 -15.92
C LYS A 209 -2.26 -5.16 -15.88
N VAL A 210 -1.06 -4.91 -15.36
CA VAL A 210 -0.03 -5.94 -15.18
C VAL A 210 -0.43 -6.87 -14.03
N TYR A 211 -0.85 -6.31 -12.90
CA TYR A 211 -1.28 -7.11 -11.74
C TYR A 211 -2.39 -8.09 -12.12
N ASN A 212 -3.37 -7.64 -12.91
CA ASN A 212 -4.52 -8.41 -13.33
C ASN A 212 -4.18 -9.67 -14.13
N THR A 213 -3.07 -9.66 -14.86
CA THR A 213 -2.62 -10.82 -15.66
C THR A 213 -1.54 -11.62 -14.96
N THR A 214 -1.05 -11.20 -13.80
CA THR A 214 0.05 -11.85 -13.07
C THR A 214 -0.44 -13.10 -12.32
N ASP A 215 0.20 -14.23 -12.56
CA ASP A 215 -0.06 -15.50 -11.88
C ASP A 215 0.78 -15.64 -10.60
N ILE A 216 2.04 -15.19 -10.65
CA ILE A 216 2.99 -15.24 -9.54
C ILE A 216 3.68 -13.89 -9.39
N PHE A 217 3.73 -13.36 -8.17
CA PHE A 217 4.52 -12.17 -7.84
C PHE A 217 5.64 -12.52 -6.85
N PHE A 218 6.89 -12.31 -7.27
CA PHE A 218 8.08 -12.50 -6.45
C PHE A 218 8.48 -11.21 -5.74
N VAL A 219 8.51 -11.23 -4.41
CA VAL A 219 9.08 -10.17 -3.57
C VAL A 219 10.58 -10.37 -3.45
N THR A 220 11.35 -9.33 -3.75
CA THR A 220 12.82 -9.42 -3.85
C THR A 220 13.57 -8.69 -2.74
N HIS A 221 12.88 -7.89 -1.93
CA HIS A 221 13.48 -7.18 -0.79
C HIS A 221 12.46 -6.94 0.32
N ALA A 222 12.93 -6.79 1.56
CA ALA A 222 12.05 -6.48 2.68
C ALA A 222 11.48 -5.06 2.54
N GLU A 223 10.25 -4.97 2.09
CA GLU A 223 9.56 -3.69 2.00
C GLU A 223 8.88 -3.32 3.31
N CYS A 224 8.91 -2.02 3.63
CA CYS A 224 8.17 -1.49 4.75
C CYS A 224 6.65 -1.39 4.50
N MET A 225 6.21 -1.65 3.26
CA MET A 225 4.93 -1.22 2.72
C MET A 225 4.12 -2.41 2.15
N GLY A 226 4.54 -3.08 1.07
CA GLY A 226 3.83 -4.29 0.57
C GLY A 226 2.52 -3.99 -0.19
N LEU A 227 2.48 -2.91 -0.99
CA LEU A 227 1.27 -2.44 -1.70
C LEU A 227 1.05 -3.37 -2.86
N VAL A 228 2.12 -3.52 -3.64
CA VAL A 228 2.18 -4.39 -4.80
C VAL A 228 1.85 -5.83 -4.40
N VAL A 229 2.27 -6.29 -3.22
CA VAL A 229 1.90 -7.61 -2.68
C VAL A 229 0.38 -7.78 -2.58
N LEU A 230 -0.31 -6.83 -1.97
CA LEU A 230 -1.76 -6.91 -1.83
C LEU A 230 -2.50 -6.67 -3.15
N GLU A 231 -1.98 -5.79 -4.01
CA GLU A 231 -2.57 -5.47 -5.30
C GLU A 231 -2.47 -6.66 -6.27
N CYS A 232 -1.31 -7.32 -6.33
CA CYS A 232 -1.12 -8.57 -7.05
C CYS A 232 -1.99 -9.70 -6.46
N ALA A 233 -2.01 -9.86 -5.14
CA ALA A 233 -2.87 -10.87 -4.51
C ALA A 233 -4.36 -10.61 -4.77
N MET A 234 -4.79 -9.34 -4.77
CA MET A 234 -6.18 -8.93 -5.05
C MET A 234 -6.53 -9.24 -6.50
N ALA A 235 -5.58 -9.03 -7.39
CA ALA A 235 -5.65 -9.46 -8.78
C ALA A 235 -5.53 -10.97 -8.96
N GLY A 236 -5.29 -11.77 -7.92
CA GLY A 236 -5.27 -13.24 -7.98
C GLY A 236 -3.88 -13.86 -8.06
N ALA A 237 -2.79 -13.10 -8.01
CA ALA A 237 -1.45 -13.67 -8.02
C ALA A 237 -1.15 -14.47 -6.75
N LEU A 238 -0.38 -15.56 -6.89
CA LEU A 238 0.33 -16.18 -5.78
C LEU A 238 1.51 -15.30 -5.37
N ILE A 239 1.69 -15.05 -4.07
CA ILE A 239 2.82 -14.27 -3.58
C ILE A 239 3.97 -15.19 -3.19
N VAL A 240 5.16 -14.94 -3.72
CA VAL A 240 6.36 -15.71 -3.40
C VAL A 240 7.36 -14.76 -2.77
N SER A 241 7.85 -15.08 -1.57
CA SER A 241 8.69 -14.17 -0.80
C SER A 241 9.72 -14.92 0.04
N PRO A 242 10.97 -14.43 0.09
CA PRO A 242 11.93 -14.85 1.12
C PRO A 242 11.37 -14.67 2.53
N GLU A 243 11.80 -15.55 3.44
CA GLU A 243 11.40 -15.46 4.83
C GLU A 243 11.79 -14.11 5.46
N GLY A 244 10.84 -13.49 6.16
CA GLY A 244 11.03 -12.21 6.83
C GLY A 244 10.92 -10.96 5.94
N PHE A 245 10.75 -11.10 4.62
CA PHE A 245 10.65 -9.93 3.73
C PHE A 245 9.26 -9.28 3.79
N ILE A 246 8.22 -10.10 4.00
CA ILE A 246 6.87 -9.63 4.29
C ILE A 246 6.59 -9.78 5.79
N LYS A 247 6.07 -8.73 6.41
CA LYS A 247 5.64 -8.75 7.82
C LYS A 247 4.56 -9.81 8.06
N ARG A 248 4.69 -10.55 9.15
CA ARG A 248 3.79 -11.65 9.53
C ARG A 248 2.31 -11.25 9.56
N GLU A 249 2.01 -10.03 10.00
CA GLU A 249 0.67 -9.49 10.10
C GLU A 249 -0.01 -9.33 8.74
N LEU A 250 0.78 -9.08 7.69
CA LEU A 250 0.33 -9.02 6.30
C LEU A 250 0.28 -10.42 5.70
N LEU A 251 1.35 -11.19 5.88
CA LEU A 251 1.54 -12.51 5.28
C LEU A 251 0.41 -13.50 5.61
N ARG A 252 -0.14 -13.45 6.84
CA ARG A 252 -1.28 -14.29 7.25
C ARG A 252 -2.54 -14.10 6.40
N ASN A 253 -2.69 -12.93 5.77
CA ASN A 253 -3.84 -12.55 4.98
C ASN A 253 -3.60 -12.69 3.48
N VAL A 254 -2.52 -13.36 3.08
CA VAL A 254 -2.10 -13.50 1.68
C VAL A 254 -1.89 -14.98 1.38
N HIS A 255 -2.26 -15.40 0.17
CA HIS A 255 -1.90 -16.73 -0.33
C HIS A 255 -0.45 -16.67 -0.81
N HIS A 256 0.44 -17.42 -0.16
CA HIS A 256 1.87 -17.28 -0.40
C HIS A 256 2.63 -18.60 -0.29
N VAL A 257 3.78 -18.64 -0.96
CA VAL A 257 4.86 -19.61 -0.77
C VAL A 257 6.07 -18.86 -0.20
N LYS A 258 6.69 -19.43 0.84
CA LYS A 258 7.93 -18.88 1.39
C LYS A 258 9.12 -19.43 0.63
N LEU A 259 10.07 -18.56 0.31
CA LEU A 259 11.40 -18.96 -0.12
C LEU A 259 12.29 -19.09 1.11
N ASP A 260 12.88 -20.26 1.25
CA ASP A 260 14.01 -20.49 2.15
C ASP A 260 15.30 -19.96 1.50
N ASN A 261 16.40 -20.02 2.25
CA ASN A 261 17.71 -19.54 1.77
C ASN A 261 18.23 -20.35 0.56
N ASP A 262 17.72 -21.56 0.36
CA ASP A 262 18.11 -22.48 -0.71
C ASP A 262 17.14 -22.43 -1.89
N PHE A 263 16.59 -21.25 -2.23
CA PHE A 263 15.74 -21.11 -3.40
C PHE A 263 16.52 -21.51 -4.66
N SER A 264 16.02 -22.52 -5.36
CA SER A 264 16.61 -23.10 -6.57
C SER A 264 15.55 -23.32 -7.64
N ILE A 265 16.01 -23.64 -8.85
CA ILE A 265 15.16 -23.94 -10.00
C ILE A 265 14.15 -25.07 -9.73
N ASP A 266 14.53 -26.07 -8.94
CA ASP A 266 13.70 -27.25 -8.64
C ASP A 266 12.45 -26.91 -7.82
N LYS A 267 12.44 -25.76 -7.15
CA LYS A 267 11.29 -25.29 -6.35
C LYS A 267 10.21 -24.63 -7.20
N MET A 268 10.49 -24.31 -8.47
CA MET A 268 9.55 -23.63 -9.35
C MET A 268 8.29 -24.45 -9.61
N ASP A 269 8.42 -25.76 -9.81
CA ASP A 269 7.25 -26.60 -10.07
C ASP A 269 6.29 -26.65 -8.88
N HIS A 270 6.82 -26.66 -7.64
CA HIS A 270 6.01 -26.53 -6.44
C HIS A 270 5.29 -25.18 -6.36
N ILE A 271 5.97 -24.09 -6.72
CA ILE A 271 5.38 -22.74 -6.74
C ILE A 271 4.23 -22.68 -7.75
N ILE A 272 4.42 -23.23 -8.95
CA ILE A 272 3.41 -23.27 -10.02
C ILE A 272 2.19 -24.08 -9.59
N ASN A 273 2.42 -25.26 -9.00
CA ASN A 273 1.34 -26.11 -8.49
C ASN A 273 0.59 -25.49 -7.29
N SER A 274 1.13 -24.43 -6.69
CA SER A 274 0.50 -23.70 -5.59
C SER A 274 -0.36 -22.52 -6.06
N ILE A 275 -0.47 -22.26 -7.37
CA ILE A 275 -1.30 -21.18 -7.90
C ILE A 275 -2.79 -21.47 -7.60
N ASP A 276 -3.46 -20.51 -6.96
CA ASP A 276 -4.91 -20.52 -6.74
C ASP A 276 -5.40 -19.06 -6.70
N HIS A 277 -5.86 -18.57 -7.87
CA HIS A 277 -6.27 -17.17 -8.02
C HIS A 277 -7.46 -16.80 -7.15
N ALA A 278 -8.41 -17.72 -7.00
CA ALA A 278 -9.61 -17.50 -6.21
C ALA A 278 -9.26 -17.36 -4.72
N LYS A 279 -8.37 -18.21 -4.21
CA LYS A 279 -7.86 -18.12 -2.83
C LYS A 279 -7.00 -16.89 -2.61
N SER A 280 -6.13 -16.53 -3.55
CA SER A 280 -5.34 -15.30 -3.49
C SER A 280 -6.24 -14.07 -3.32
N ARG A 281 -7.20 -13.89 -4.23
CA ARG A 281 -8.15 -12.77 -4.16
C ARG A 281 -8.98 -12.80 -2.89
N ARG A 282 -9.59 -13.95 -2.57
CA ARG A 282 -10.51 -14.08 -1.42
C ARG A 282 -9.85 -13.65 -0.11
N LYS A 283 -8.57 -14.01 0.11
CA LYS A 283 -7.86 -13.66 1.34
C LYS A 283 -7.64 -12.16 1.53
N VAL A 284 -7.51 -11.40 0.43
CA VAL A 284 -7.21 -9.96 0.49
C VAL A 284 -8.39 -9.05 0.19
N LEU A 285 -9.54 -9.57 -0.26
CA LEU A 285 -10.77 -8.79 -0.46
C LEU A 285 -11.16 -7.88 0.72
N PRO A 286 -10.96 -8.28 2.01
CA PRO A 286 -11.22 -7.39 3.14
C PRO A 286 -10.34 -6.13 3.18
N PHE A 287 -9.21 -6.11 2.47
CA PHE A 287 -8.24 -5.02 2.41
C PHE A 287 -8.62 -4.04 1.29
N SER A 288 -9.87 -3.57 1.28
CA SER A 288 -10.39 -2.66 0.25
C SER A 288 -10.38 -1.21 0.70
N TRP A 289 -10.26 -0.28 -0.26
CA TRP A 289 -10.46 1.15 -0.01
C TRP A 289 -11.83 1.47 0.59
N GLU A 290 -12.87 0.74 0.19
CA GLU A 290 -14.21 0.85 0.78
C GLU A 290 -14.19 0.61 2.29
N ASN A 291 -13.57 -0.49 2.74
CA ASN A 291 -13.46 -0.83 4.15
C ASN A 291 -12.60 0.17 4.94
N GLY A 292 -11.51 0.64 4.33
CA GLY A 292 -10.65 1.68 4.91
C GLY A 292 -11.40 2.99 5.11
N VAL A 293 -12.15 3.43 4.10
CA VAL A 293 -12.96 4.67 4.16
C VAL A 293 -14.10 4.54 5.15
N ASN A 294 -14.82 3.41 5.17
CA ASN A 294 -15.85 3.15 6.17
C ASN A 294 -15.28 3.26 7.60
N THR A 295 -14.08 2.76 7.84
CA THR A 295 -13.40 2.88 9.14
C THR A 295 -13.06 4.34 9.49
N ILE A 296 -12.63 5.13 8.51
CA ILE A 296 -12.34 6.57 8.68
C ILE A 296 -13.62 7.33 9.03
N ILE A 297 -14.69 7.12 8.26
CA ILE A 297 -15.97 7.82 8.44
C ILE A 297 -16.65 7.42 9.76
N ASP A 298 -16.67 6.12 10.10
CA ASP A 298 -17.12 5.65 11.42
C ASP A 298 -16.39 6.39 12.55
N THR A 299 -15.08 6.56 12.42
CA THR A 299 -14.27 7.26 13.44
C THR A 299 -14.67 8.73 13.58
N PHE A 300 -15.02 9.40 12.48
CA PHE A 300 -15.45 10.79 12.48
C PHE A 300 -16.86 10.95 13.04
N GLN A 301 -17.83 10.18 12.52
CA GLN A 301 -19.23 10.23 12.98
C GLN A 301 -19.36 9.91 14.48
N ASN A 302 -18.55 8.98 14.98
CA ASN A 302 -18.54 8.57 16.38
C ASN A 302 -17.45 9.25 17.22
N TRP A 303 -16.91 10.39 16.78
CA TRP A 303 -15.76 11.03 17.44
C TRP A 303 -15.97 11.32 18.93
N ASN A 304 -17.18 11.70 19.34
CA ASN A 304 -17.50 11.95 20.74
C ASN A 304 -17.37 10.71 21.63
N LEU A 305 -17.59 9.51 21.08
CA LEU A 305 -17.38 8.23 21.76
C LEU A 305 -15.90 7.86 21.80
N TYR A 306 -15.17 8.16 20.72
CA TYR A 306 -13.74 7.87 20.63
C TYR A 306 -12.91 8.80 21.54
N LYS A 307 -13.26 10.09 21.67
CA LYS A 307 -12.51 11.05 22.49
C LYS A 307 -12.61 10.79 23.99
N SER A 308 -13.71 10.20 24.48
CA SER A 308 -14.02 10.04 25.92
C SER A 308 -13.32 8.85 26.61
N LYS A 309 -12.48 8.10 25.90
CA LYS A 309 -11.71 6.92 26.41
C LYS A 309 -12.59 5.85 27.07
N LEU A 310 -13.15 4.94 26.26
CA LEU A 310 -13.45 3.53 26.66
C LEU A 310 -13.68 2.59 25.46
N VAL A 311 -13.97 3.12 24.26
CA VAL A 311 -14.44 2.30 23.12
C VAL A 311 -13.31 1.83 22.18
N TRP A 312 -12.08 2.35 22.30
CA TRP A 312 -10.95 1.98 21.44
C TRP A 312 -10.66 0.47 21.40
N ASN A 313 -11.05 -0.28 22.43
CA ASN A 313 -10.72 -1.70 22.59
C ASN A 313 -11.82 -2.69 22.15
N ASN A 314 -13.08 -2.26 21.95
CA ASN A 314 -14.22 -3.18 21.92
C ASN A 314 -14.94 -3.36 20.57
N ILE A 315 -14.73 -2.50 19.57
CA ILE A 315 -15.52 -2.56 18.32
C ILE A 315 -15.11 -3.72 17.38
N HIS A 316 -13.93 -4.34 17.53
CA HIS A 316 -13.54 -5.49 16.70
C HIS A 316 -14.21 -6.83 17.05
N ARG A 317 -15.09 -6.89 18.08
CA ARG A 317 -15.83 -8.12 18.42
C ARG A 317 -17.18 -8.27 17.69
N SER A 318 -17.74 -7.22 17.08
CA SER A 318 -19.06 -7.29 16.44
C SER A 318 -19.05 -7.54 14.93
N LEU A 319 -17.89 -7.55 14.27
CA LEU A 319 -17.75 -7.98 12.86
C LEU A 319 -17.44 -9.49 12.76
N LYS A 320 -18.09 -10.31 13.59
CA LYS A 320 -18.36 -11.70 13.19
C LYS A 320 -19.54 -11.62 12.22
N ILE A 321 -19.22 -11.50 10.94
CA ILE A 321 -20.16 -11.84 9.87
C ILE A 321 -20.61 -13.27 10.16
N LYS A 322 -21.90 -13.43 10.45
CA LYS A 322 -22.56 -14.74 10.45
C LYS A 322 -22.59 -15.28 9.04
#